data_AF-A0A7H8MZF9-F1
#
_entry.id   AF-A0A7H8MZF9-F1
#
_cell.length_a   1.000
_cell.length_b   1.000
_cell.length_c   1.000
_cell.angle_alpha   90.00
_cell.angle_beta   90.00
_cell.angle_gamma   90.00
#
_symmetry.space_group_name_H-M   'P 1'
#
loop_
_entity.id
_entity.type
_entity.pdbx_description
1 polymer ?
#
loop_
_entity_poly.entity_id
_entity_poly.type
_entity_poly.pdbx_seq_one_letter_code
_entity_poly.pdbx_strand_id
1 'polypeptide(L)'
;MVTDHDRGIHGYHHQKDEHLKRLRRIEGQIRGLQRMVDEDVYCIDILTQVSASTKALQSFALQLLEEHLRHCVADAAVKGGEEVDAKVAEATKAIARLLRT
;
A
#
# COMPACT_ATOMS: atom_id res chain seq x y z
N MET A 1 5.82 18.26 -13.98
CA MET A 1 6.99 17.49 -14.44
C MET A 1 7.04 16.21 -13.63
N VAL A 2 6.53 15.11 -14.19
CA VAL A 2 6.63 13.79 -13.56
C VAL A 2 7.99 13.25 -13.95
N THR A 3 8.87 13.02 -12.97
CA THR A 3 10.22 12.51 -13.21
C THR A 3 10.13 11.05 -13.63
N ASP A 4 10.58 10.84 -14.86
CA ASP A 4 10.81 9.58 -15.56
C ASP A 4 11.90 8.79 -14.85
N HIS A 5 11.51 7.90 -13.93
CA HIS A 5 12.36 6.81 -13.48
C HIS A 5 11.77 5.50 -14.01
N ASP A 6 12.28 5.14 -15.18
CA ASP A 6 12.53 3.76 -15.58
C ASP A 6 11.28 2.87 -15.75
N ARG A 7 10.76 2.85 -16.99
CA ARG A 7 9.90 1.77 -17.50
C ARG A 7 10.74 0.50 -17.73
N GLY A 8 11.41 0.03 -16.68
CA GLY A 8 12.02 -1.30 -16.62
C GLY A 8 10.91 -2.35 -16.69
N ILE A 9 11.07 -3.30 -17.60
CA ILE A 9 10.20 -4.43 -17.90
C ILE A 9 9.53 -4.96 -16.62
N HIS A 10 8.23 -4.69 -16.48
CA HIS A 10 7.48 -4.79 -15.24
C HIS A 10 7.30 -6.25 -14.77
N GLY A 11 8.08 -6.67 -13.77
CA GLY A 11 7.77 -7.82 -12.90
C GLY A 11 6.43 -7.71 -12.15
N TYR A 12 5.71 -6.60 -12.33
CA TYR A 12 4.42 -6.27 -11.73
C TYR A 12 3.21 -7.00 -12.33
N HIS A 13 3.35 -7.67 -13.48
CA HIS A 13 2.18 -8.24 -14.18
C HIS A 13 1.41 -9.29 -13.36
N HIS A 14 2.06 -9.96 -12.40
CA HIS A 14 1.41 -11.01 -11.61
C HIS A 14 0.72 -10.49 -10.33
N GLN A 15 1.09 -9.31 -9.82
CA GLN A 15 0.55 -8.73 -8.58
C GLN A 15 -0.32 -7.49 -8.82
N LYS A 16 -0.17 -6.82 -9.98
CA LYS A 16 -0.99 -5.65 -10.35
C LYS A 16 -2.49 -5.92 -10.25
N ASP A 17 -2.94 -7.07 -10.75
CA ASP A 17 -4.37 -7.41 -10.71
C ASP A 17 -4.86 -7.69 -9.29
N GLU A 18 -4.02 -8.27 -8.43
CA GLU A 18 -4.34 -8.47 -7.01
C GLU A 18 -4.43 -7.12 -6.29
N HIS A 19 -3.46 -6.23 -6.51
CA HIS A 19 -3.42 -4.87 -5.97
C HIS A 19 -4.68 -4.08 -6.36
N LEU A 20 -5.04 -4.11 -7.64
CA LEU A 20 -6.26 -3.48 -8.14
C LEU A 20 -7.53 -4.09 -7.54
N LYS A 21 -7.58 -5.41 -7.38
CA LYS A 21 -8.72 -6.10 -6.75
C LYS A 21 -8.91 -5.68 -5.29
N ARG A 22 -7.81 -5.53 -4.54
CA ARG A 22 -7.83 -5.05 -3.15
C ARG A 22 -8.30 -3.61 -3.06
N LEU A 23 -7.76 -2.73 -3.91
CA LEU A 23 -8.17 -1.32 -3.96
C LEU A 23 -9.66 -1.17 -4.31
N ARG A 24 -10.18 -1.92 -5.29
CA ARG A 24 -11.62 -1.93 -5.62
C ARG A 24 -12.49 -2.40 -4.45
N ARG A 25 -12.01 -3.35 -3.65
CA ARG A 25 -12.70 -3.79 -2.44
C ARG A 25 -12.74 -2.69 -1.38
N ILE A 26 -11.62 -2.01 -1.16
CA ILE A 26 -11.52 -0.88 -0.22
C ILE A 26 -12.45 0.25 -0.66
N GLU A 27 -12.45 0.61 -1.94
CA GLU A 27 -13.38 1.59 -2.52
C GLU A 27 -14.85 1.22 -2.25
N GLY A 28 -15.21 -0.06 -2.35
CA GLY A 28 -16.52 -0.58 -1.97
C GLY A 28 -16.84 -0.38 -0.48
N GLN A 29 -15.85 -0.54 0.41
CA GLN A 29 -16.00 -0.27 1.84
C GLN A 29 -16.25 1.22 2.10
N ILE A 30 -15.54 2.12 1.41
CA ILE A 30 -15.74 3.58 1.53
C ILE A 30 -17.13 3.98 1.04
N ARG A 31 -17.61 3.43 -0.08
CA ARG A 31 -19.00 3.62 -0.51
C ARG A 31 -20.01 3.08 0.51
N GLY A 32 -19.66 1.99 1.20
CA GLY A 32 -20.45 1.45 2.31
C GLY A 32 -20.57 2.44 3.46
N LEU A 33 -19.46 3.04 3.88
CA LEU A 33 -19.44 4.08 4.91
C LEU A 33 -20.32 5.28 4.55
N GLN A 34 -20.27 5.73 3.28
CA GLN A 34 -21.13 6.81 2.81
C GLN A 34 -22.62 6.49 3.00
N ARG A 35 -23.05 5.27 2.63
CA ARG A 35 -24.44 4.82 2.85
C ARG A 35 -24.80 4.72 4.32
N MET A 36 -23.89 4.19 5.15
CA MET A 36 -24.15 4.10 6.59
C MET A 36 -24.37 5.47 7.23
N VAL A 37 -23.66 6.50 6.76
CA VAL A 37 -23.89 7.89 7.22
C VAL A 37 -25.21 8.43 6.68
N ASP A 38 -25.53 8.19 5.41
CA ASP A 38 -26.78 8.63 4.78
C ASP A 38 -28.03 7.99 5.40
N GLU A 39 -27.89 6.75 5.90
CA GLU A 39 -28.94 5.96 6.54
C GLU A 39 -28.98 6.13 8.08
N ASP A 40 -28.24 7.08 8.64
CA ASP A 40 -28.15 7.34 10.09
C ASP A 40 -27.83 6.09 10.93
N VAL A 41 -26.95 5.21 10.41
CA VAL A 41 -26.52 3.99 11.08
C VAL A 41 -25.80 4.31 12.39
N TYR A 42 -25.96 3.43 13.38
CA TYR A 42 -25.36 3.59 14.70
C TYR A 42 -23.84 3.81 14.62
N CYS A 43 -23.36 4.84 15.32
CA CYS A 43 -21.98 5.33 15.23
C CYS A 43 -20.93 4.23 15.48
N ILE A 44 -21.20 3.27 16.36
CA ILE A 44 -20.25 2.18 16.67
C ILE A 44 -20.08 1.24 15.47
N ASP A 45 -21.12 1.02 14.68
CA ASP A 45 -21.04 0.19 13.47
C ASP A 45 -20.24 0.91 12.38
N ILE A 46 -20.44 2.22 12.24
CA ILE A 46 -19.63 3.08 11.35
C ILE A 46 -18.16 3.00 11.75
N LEU A 47 -17.83 3.17 13.03
CA LEU A 47 -16.44 3.06 13.53
C LEU A 47 -15.83 1.67 13.30
N THR A 48 -16.64 0.62 13.42
CA THR A 48 -16.22 -0.75 13.11
C THR A 48 -15.85 -0.89 11.63
N GLN A 49 -16.69 -0.34 10.74
CA GLN A 49 -16.44 -0.36 9.30
C GLN A 49 -15.26 0.54 8.88
N VAL A 50 -15.06 1.68 9.54
CA VAL A 50 -13.85 2.51 9.38
C VAL A 50 -12.61 1.70 9.73
N SER A 51 -12.61 1.03 10.89
CA SER A 51 -11.48 0.20 11.33
C SER A 51 -11.18 -0.93 10.35
N ALA A 52 -12.21 -1.57 9.79
CA ALA A 52 -12.05 -2.59 8.75
C ALA A 52 -11.42 -2.04 7.47
N SER A 53 -11.79 -0.81 7.07
CA SER A 53 -11.25 -0.13 5.88
C SER A 53 -9.79 0.27 6.09
N THR A 54 -9.45 0.81 7.27
CA THR A 54 -8.07 1.15 7.64
C THR A 54 -7.18 -0.07 7.66
N LYS A 55 -7.64 -1.19 8.24
CA LYS A 55 -6.89 -2.45 8.26
C LYS A 55 -6.65 -3.00 6.85
N ALA A 56 -7.61 -2.86 5.94
CA ALA A 56 -7.45 -3.26 4.55
C ALA A 56 -6.40 -2.41 3.82
N LEU A 57 -6.39 -1.08 4.06
CA LEU A 57 -5.37 -0.17 3.54
C LEU A 57 -3.96 -0.49 4.10
N GLN A 58 -3.85 -0.76 5.40
CA GLN A 58 -2.59 -1.17 6.02
C GLN A 58 -2.08 -2.48 5.43
N SER A 59 -2.95 -3.47 5.25
CA SER A 59 -2.59 -4.74 4.60
C SER A 59 -2.09 -4.54 3.18
N PHE A 60 -2.73 -3.66 2.40
CA PHE A 60 -2.28 -3.32 1.04
C PHE A 60 -0.92 -2.63 1.05
N ALA A 61 -0.70 -1.67 1.95
CA ALA A 61 0.58 -0.97 2.08
C ALA A 61 1.74 -1.93 2.44
N LEU A 62 1.50 -2.90 3.32
CA LEU A 62 2.48 -3.93 3.67
C LEU A 62 2.84 -4.84 2.49
N GLN A 63 1.87 -5.20 1.65
CA GLN A 63 2.15 -6.00 0.45
C GLN A 63 3.03 -5.25 -0.57
N LEU A 64 2.74 -3.97 -0.82
CA LEU A 64 3.57 -3.13 -1.68
C LEU A 64 5.00 -3.00 -1.14
N LEU A 65 5.12 -2.86 0.18
CA LEU A 65 6.42 -2.79 0.84
C LEU A 65 7.20 -4.11 0.70
N GLU A 66 6.56 -5.26 0.90
CA GLU A 66 7.20 -6.56 0.71
C GLU A 66 7.72 -6.71 -0.73
N GLU A 67 6.91 -6.33 -1.71
CA GLU A 67 7.30 -6.35 -3.13
C GLU A 67 8.49 -5.41 -3.40
N HIS A 68 8.47 -4.21 -2.82
CA HIS A 68 9.56 -3.24 -2.93
C HIS A 68 10.87 -3.77 -2.32
N LEU A 69 10.80 -4.39 -1.14
CA LEU A 69 11.97 -5.00 -0.50
C LEU A 69 12.50 -6.18 -1.32
N ARG A 70 11.62 -7.04 -1.85
CA ARG A 70 12.02 -8.21 -2.65
C ARG A 70 12.69 -7.84 -3.96
N HIS A 71 12.22 -6.79 -4.66
CA HIS A 71 12.76 -6.42 -5.96
C HIS A 71 13.87 -5.37 -5.82
N CYS A 72 13.58 -4.23 -5.19
CA CYS A 72 14.52 -3.11 -5.19
C CYS A 72 15.73 -3.33 -4.28
N VAL A 73 15.58 -4.01 -3.14
CA VAL A 73 16.73 -4.29 -2.25
C VAL A 73 17.54 -5.49 -2.76
N ALA A 74 16.88 -6.52 -3.30
CA ALA A 74 17.60 -7.65 -3.90
C ALA A 74 18.39 -7.22 -5.15
N ASP A 75 17.81 -6.38 -6.01
CA ASP A 75 18.50 -5.85 -7.18
C ASP A 75 19.65 -4.90 -6.78
N ALA A 76 19.47 -4.08 -5.74
CA ALA A 76 20.53 -3.22 -5.21
C ALA A 76 21.68 -4.03 -4.58
N ALA A 77 21.40 -5.19 -3.98
CA ALA A 77 22.42 -6.07 -3.40
C ALA A 77 23.42 -6.58 -4.45
N VAL A 78 23.01 -6.64 -5.72
CA VAL A 78 23.88 -7.00 -6.85
C VAL A 78 24.74 -5.80 -7.32
N LYS A 79 24.30 -4.56 -7.05
CA LYS A 79 24.94 -3.33 -7.54
C LYS A 79 25.91 -2.68 -6.55
N GLY A 80 25.82 -2.99 -5.25
CA GLY A 80 26.78 -2.56 -4.22
C GLY A 80 26.13 -2.01 -2.93
N GLY A 81 26.92 -1.89 -1.86
CA GLY A 81 26.40 -1.60 -0.51
C GLY A 81 25.71 -0.24 -0.32
N GLU A 82 26.20 0.83 -0.96
CA GLU A 82 25.59 2.16 -0.81
C GLU A 82 24.17 2.26 -1.41
N GLU A 83 23.90 1.55 -2.51
CA GLU A 83 22.58 1.54 -3.14
C GLU A 83 21.56 0.76 -2.29
N VAL A 84 22.02 -0.31 -1.63
CA VAL A 84 21.22 -1.08 -0.65
C VAL A 84 20.85 -0.20 0.54
N ASP A 85 21.82 0.49 1.15
CA ASP A 85 21.58 1.33 2.32
C ASP A 85 20.58 2.46 2.02
N ALA A 86 20.69 3.07 0.83
CA ALA A 86 19.74 4.09 0.38
C ALA A 86 18.31 3.54 0.24
N LYS A 87 18.14 2.34 -0.35
CA LYS A 87 16.83 1.70 -0.54
C LYS A 87 16.22 1.21 0.78
N VAL A 88 17.03 0.69 1.69
CA VAL A 88 16.58 0.31 3.04
C VAL A 88 16.13 1.55 3.83
N ALA A 89 16.86 2.67 3.72
CA ALA A 89 16.48 3.92 4.37
C ALA A 89 15.17 4.49 3.81
N GLU A 90 14.95 4.38 2.50
CA GLU A 90 13.68 4.75 1.83
C GLU A 90 12.51 3.92 2.38
N ALA A 91 12.64 2.59 2.38
CA ALA A 91 11.63 1.67 2.89
C ALA A 91 11.32 1.92 4.38
N THR A 92 12.35 2.12 5.21
CA THR A 92 12.20 2.41 6.65
C THR A 92 11.41 3.70 6.88
N LYS A 93 11.67 4.75 6.11
CA LYS A 93 10.90 6.00 6.18
C LYS A 93 9.42 5.79 5.80
N ALA A 94 9.14 4.95 4.81
CA ALA A 94 7.78 4.62 4.42
C ALA A 94 7.03 3.86 5.53
N ILE A 95 7.67 2.85 6.14
CA ILE A 95 7.12 2.11 7.30
C ILE A 95 6.83 3.06 8.46
N ALA A 96 7.76 3.94 8.78
CA ALA A 96 7.59 4.89 9.88
C ALA A 96 6.39 5.82 9.66
N ARG A 97 6.04 6.16 8.40
CA ARG A 97 4.81 6.92 8.09
C ARG A 97 3.57 6.06 8.28
N LEU A 98 3.61 4.79 7.87
CA LEU A 98 2.50 3.84 8.01
C LEU A 98 2.15 3.54 9.47
N LEU A 99 3.13 3.51 10.37
CA LEU A 99 2.91 3.24 11.80
C LEU A 99 2.39 4.45 12.60
N ARG A 100 2.37 5.64 12.00
CA ARG A 100 1.88 6.88 12.65
C ARG A 100 0.41 7.18 12.37
N THR A 101 -0.26 6.39 11.55
CA THR A 101 -1.70 6.48 11.22
C THR A 101 -2.51 5.49 12.04
#